data_AF-A0AAD5XWX3-F1
#
_entry.id   AF-A0AAD5XWX3-F1
#
_cell.length_a   1.000
_cell.length_b   1.000
_cell.length_c   1.000
_cell.angle_alpha   90.00
_cell.angle_beta   90.00
_cell.angle_gamma   90.00
#
_symmetry.space_group_name_H-M   'P 1'
#
loop_
_entity.id
_entity.type
_entity.pdbx_description
1 polymer ?
#
loop_
_entity_poly.entity_id
_entity_poly.type
_entity_poly.pdbx_seq_one_letter_code
_entity_poly.pdbx_strand_id
1 'polypeptide(L)'
;MLKVNTEQETNGTLTRTIRSLNNEITKIENLPASFTSLDCNWNEITKIENLPDSLTQFSCASNQVTRIENLPDSLTELNFDENPVKNLDDVDISRLNFSLDDLSVFFTHYKAIKRIQKRIKR
;
A
#
# COMPACT_ATOMS: atom_id res chain seq x y z
N MET A 1 3.48 -4.87 15.32
CA MET A 1 2.51 -3.78 15.12
C MET A 1 3.28 -2.50 14.89
N LEU A 2 3.07 -1.83 13.76
CA LEU A 2 3.62 -0.49 13.55
C LEU A 2 3.04 0.44 14.62
N LYS A 3 3.87 0.89 15.56
CA LYS A 3 3.55 1.97 16.49
C LYS A 3 4.34 3.19 16.04
N VAL A 4 3.64 4.27 15.72
CA VAL A 4 4.26 5.52 15.25
C VAL A 4 4.99 6.17 16.44
N ASN A 5 6.24 5.76 16.66
CA ASN A 5 7.12 6.33 17.69
C ASN A 5 8.29 7.14 17.13
N THR A 6 8.29 7.41 15.82
CA THR A 6 9.33 8.20 15.18
C THR A 6 8.71 9.10 14.12
N GLU A 7 8.36 10.32 14.51
CA GLU A 7 8.20 11.44 13.59
C GLU A 7 9.58 11.71 12.96
N GLN A 8 9.74 11.39 11.67
CA GLN A 8 10.81 12.01 10.88
C GLN A 8 10.14 13.02 9.96
N GLU A 9 9.93 14.23 10.48
CA GLU A 9 9.61 15.41 9.69
C GLU A 9 10.78 15.68 8.73
N THR A 10 10.60 15.45 7.43
CA THR A 10 11.51 15.94 6.41
C THR A 10 10.93 17.22 5.81
N ASN A 11 11.62 18.33 6.10
CA ASN A 11 11.30 19.69 5.67
C ASN A 11 11.03 19.84 4.17
N GLY A 12 9.95 20.58 3.85
CA GLY A 12 9.73 21.22 2.55
C GLY A 12 8.57 20.62 1.76
N THR A 13 7.39 21.26 1.85
CA THR A 13 6.03 20.79 1.46
C THR A 13 5.38 19.96 2.57
N LEU A 14 4.14 20.28 2.96
CA LEU A 14 3.42 19.73 4.14
C LEU A 14 3.05 18.22 4.02
N THR A 15 3.94 17.39 3.49
CA THR A 15 3.71 15.95 3.31
C THR A 15 4.10 15.23 4.60
N ARG A 16 3.10 14.95 5.44
CA ARG A 16 3.27 14.11 6.64
C ARG A 16 3.56 12.68 6.18
N THR A 17 4.79 12.22 6.41
CA THR A 17 5.28 10.92 5.94
C THR A 17 5.66 10.03 7.13
N ILE A 18 5.26 8.76 7.11
CA ILE A 18 5.78 7.73 8.01
C ILE A 18 6.67 6.80 7.19
N ARG A 19 7.91 6.56 7.64
CA ARG A 19 8.78 5.51 7.09
C ARG A 19 9.16 4.52 8.18
N SER A 20 8.91 3.25 7.94
CA SER A 20 9.27 2.17 8.85
C SER A 20 9.76 0.96 8.07
N LEU A 21 11.06 0.93 7.85
CA LEU A 21 11.73 -0.08 7.02
C LEU A 21 12.39 -1.12 7.92
N ASN A 22 12.27 -2.40 7.60
CA ASN A 22 12.99 -3.50 8.26
C ASN A 22 12.75 -3.57 9.79
N ASN A 23 11.47 -3.56 10.21
CA ASN A 23 11.07 -3.55 11.62
C ASN A 23 10.17 -4.73 12.02
N GLU A 24 10.17 -5.82 11.23
CA GLU A 24 9.38 -7.04 11.50
C GLU A 24 7.88 -6.73 11.73
N ILE A 25 7.36 -5.68 11.08
CA ILE A 25 5.99 -5.26 11.27
C ILE A 25 5.07 -6.28 10.60
N THR A 26 4.15 -6.85 11.37
CA THR A 26 3.16 -7.81 10.86
C THR A 26 1.80 -7.19 10.54
N LYS A 27 1.52 -5.99 11.07
CA LYS A 27 0.25 -5.26 10.95
C LYS A 27 0.43 -3.75 11.00
N ILE A 28 -0.37 -3.05 10.19
CA ILE A 28 -0.53 -1.59 10.18
C ILE A 28 -1.81 -1.24 10.95
N GLU A 29 -1.71 -0.39 11.96
CA GLU A 29 -2.85 0.05 12.77
C GLU A 29 -2.50 1.35 13.50
N ASN A 30 -3.52 2.12 13.92
CA ASN A 30 -3.38 3.38 14.66
C ASN A 30 -2.51 4.43 13.95
N LEU A 31 -2.58 4.50 12.62
CA LEU A 31 -1.97 5.57 11.84
C LEU A 31 -2.76 6.88 12.05
N PRO A 32 -2.10 8.01 12.36
CA PRO A 32 -2.80 9.27 12.50
C PRO A 32 -3.47 9.73 11.21
N ALA A 33 -4.68 10.28 11.33
CA ALA A 33 -5.56 10.62 10.21
C ALA A 33 -5.07 11.77 9.30
N SER A 34 -3.88 12.31 9.56
CA SER A 34 -3.29 13.43 8.82
C SER A 34 -2.13 13.02 7.90
N PHE A 35 -1.72 11.74 7.93
CA PHE A 35 -0.59 11.28 7.14
C PHE A 35 -0.98 11.08 5.68
N THR A 36 -0.15 11.60 4.78
CA THR A 36 -0.40 11.56 3.33
C THR A 36 0.51 10.55 2.63
N SER A 37 1.63 10.16 3.25
CA SER A 37 2.55 9.16 2.70
C SER A 37 2.97 8.14 3.76
N LEU A 38 2.97 6.85 3.40
CA LEU A 38 3.40 5.75 4.25
C LEU A 38 4.34 4.83 3.47
N ASP A 39 5.50 4.57 4.05
CA ASP A 39 6.46 3.59 3.56
C ASP A 39 6.73 2.56 4.67
N CYS A 40 6.34 1.31 4.40
CA CYS A 40 6.56 0.17 5.27
C CYS A 40 7.22 -1.00 4.52
N ASN A 41 8.09 -0.67 3.56
CA ASN A 41 8.82 -1.68 2.80
C ASN A 41 9.69 -2.56 3.72
N TRP A 42 9.94 -3.79 3.28
CA TRP A 42 10.75 -4.79 3.99
C TRP A 42 10.22 -5.07 5.40
N ASN A 43 8.99 -5.53 5.51
CA ASN A 43 8.39 -5.98 6.77
C ASN A 43 7.71 -7.34 6.58
N GLU A 44 6.88 -7.76 7.52
CA GLU A 44 6.19 -9.05 7.53
C GLU A 44 4.67 -8.88 7.44
N ILE A 45 4.19 -7.81 6.81
CA ILE A 45 2.77 -7.49 6.72
C ILE A 45 2.08 -8.53 5.83
N THR A 46 1.00 -9.12 6.32
CA THR A 46 0.29 -10.20 5.61
C THR A 46 -1.01 -9.75 4.95
N LYS A 47 -1.54 -8.60 5.37
CA LYS A 47 -2.80 -8.02 4.92
C LYS A 47 -2.75 -6.50 5.01
N ILE A 48 -3.31 -5.82 4.00
CA ILE A 48 -3.52 -4.37 3.98
C ILE A 48 -5.02 -4.08 4.14
N GLU A 49 -5.36 -3.30 5.16
CA GLU A 49 -6.72 -2.83 5.45
C GLU A 49 -6.68 -1.57 6.32
N ASN A 50 -7.78 -0.80 6.35
CA ASN A 50 -8.01 0.32 7.28
C ASN A 50 -6.90 1.39 7.27
N LEU A 51 -6.43 1.76 6.08
CA LEU A 51 -5.50 2.89 5.93
C LEU A 51 -6.23 4.23 6.13
N PRO A 52 -5.54 5.30 6.58
CA PRO A 52 -6.16 6.61 6.77
C PRO A 52 -6.75 7.19 5.48
N ASP A 53 -7.92 7.83 5.57
CA ASP A 53 -8.58 8.49 4.43
C ASP A 53 -7.77 9.62 3.79
N SER A 54 -6.75 10.13 4.48
CA SER A 54 -5.84 11.15 3.94
C SER A 54 -4.65 10.59 3.14
N LEU A 55 -4.48 9.27 3.11
CA LEU A 55 -3.29 8.64 2.56
C LEU A 55 -3.30 8.65 1.04
N THR A 56 -2.41 9.44 0.44
CA THR A 56 -2.28 9.58 -1.02
C THR A 56 -1.24 8.64 -1.62
N GLN A 57 -0.21 8.29 -0.83
CA GLN A 57 0.90 7.45 -1.25
C GLN A 57 1.15 6.33 -0.25
N PHE A 58 1.23 5.08 -0.73
CA PHE A 58 1.51 3.94 0.12
C PHE A 58 2.50 2.96 -0.54
N SER A 59 3.57 2.63 0.18
CA SER A 59 4.55 1.61 -0.20
C SER A 59 4.63 0.53 0.88
N CYS A 60 4.47 -0.72 0.45
CA CYS A 60 4.60 -1.93 1.27
C CYS A 60 5.34 -3.05 0.53
N ALA A 61 6.30 -2.68 -0.31
CA ALA A 61 7.13 -3.62 -1.06
C ALA A 61 7.87 -4.59 -0.14
N SER A 62 8.17 -5.79 -0.64
CA SER A 62 8.89 -6.84 0.08
C SER A 62 8.26 -7.17 1.44
N ASN A 63 6.97 -7.51 1.41
CA ASN A 63 6.20 -7.98 2.56
C ASN A 63 5.58 -9.36 2.23
N GLN A 64 4.67 -9.85 3.08
CA GLN A 64 3.97 -11.13 2.88
C GLN A 64 2.48 -10.93 2.55
N VAL A 65 2.13 -9.79 1.94
CA VAL A 65 0.74 -9.40 1.70
C VAL A 65 0.09 -10.37 0.73
N THR A 66 -0.97 -11.03 1.18
CA THR A 66 -1.76 -11.95 0.34
C THR A 66 -3.08 -11.33 -0.13
N ARG A 67 -3.54 -10.29 0.56
CA ARG A 67 -4.81 -9.59 0.34
C ARG A 67 -4.67 -8.09 0.60
N ILE A 68 -5.28 -7.30 -0.27
CA ILE A 68 -5.48 -5.86 -0.09
C ILE A 68 -6.98 -5.56 -0.21
N GLU A 69 -7.54 -4.85 0.76
CA GLU A 69 -8.95 -4.43 0.78
C GLU A 69 -9.12 -3.05 1.42
N ASN A 70 -10.23 -2.37 1.12
CA ASN A 70 -10.62 -1.09 1.70
C ASN A 70 -9.54 0.00 1.58
N LEU A 71 -9.02 0.21 0.36
CA LEU A 71 -8.06 1.30 0.12
C LEU A 71 -8.77 2.66 0.07
N PRO A 72 -8.24 3.69 0.72
CA PRO A 72 -8.88 5.00 0.80
C PRO A 72 -8.98 5.63 -0.59
N ASP A 73 -10.04 6.38 -0.85
CA ASP A 73 -10.30 7.01 -2.16
C ASP A 73 -9.25 8.05 -2.56
N SER A 74 -8.56 8.63 -1.57
CA SER A 74 -7.46 9.55 -1.78
C SER A 74 -6.17 8.88 -2.26
N LEU A 75 -6.05 7.55 -2.16
CA LEU A 75 -4.85 6.84 -2.57
C LEU A 75 -4.71 6.88 -4.08
N THR A 76 -3.63 7.48 -4.55
CA THR A 76 -3.28 7.60 -5.97
C THR A 76 -2.06 6.79 -6.34
N GLU A 77 -1.20 6.46 -5.37
CA GLU A 77 0.04 5.72 -5.59
C GLU A 77 0.11 4.55 -4.62
N LEU A 78 0.26 3.33 -5.16
CA LEU A 78 0.40 2.12 -4.38
C LEU A 78 1.55 1.26 -4.93
N ASN A 79 2.52 0.98 -4.08
CA ASN A 79 3.56 -0.02 -4.31
C ASN A 79 3.35 -1.20 -3.33
N PHE A 80 3.19 -2.40 -3.88
CA PHE A 80 3.12 -3.65 -3.13
C PHE A 80 4.02 -4.73 -3.76
N ASP A 81 5.12 -4.32 -4.37
CA ASP A 81 6.06 -5.20 -5.04
C ASP A 81 6.57 -6.31 -4.13
N GLU A 82 6.99 -7.43 -4.72
CA GLU A 82 7.51 -8.59 -3.97
C GLU A 82 6.55 -9.16 -2.92
N ASN A 83 5.24 -8.91 -3.06
CA ASN A 83 4.20 -9.52 -2.23
C ASN A 83 3.43 -10.62 -2.98
N PRO A 84 3.03 -11.71 -2.30
CA PRO A 84 2.23 -12.78 -2.88
C PRO A 84 0.73 -12.44 -2.98
N VAL A 85 0.38 -11.23 -3.46
CA VAL A 85 -1.01 -10.74 -3.50
C VAL A 85 -1.85 -11.58 -4.48
N LYS A 86 -2.93 -12.17 -3.96
CA LYS A 86 -3.85 -13.00 -4.75
C LYS A 86 -5.17 -12.31 -5.04
N ASN A 87 -5.59 -11.40 -4.16
CA ASN A 87 -6.88 -10.72 -4.22
C ASN A 87 -6.71 -9.22 -3.93
N LEU A 88 -7.40 -8.39 -4.71
CA LEU A 88 -7.71 -7.00 -4.40
C LEU A 88 -9.23 -6.91 -4.36
N ASP A 89 -9.79 -6.62 -3.19
CA ASP A 89 -11.24 -6.58 -2.97
C ASP A 89 -11.65 -5.15 -2.61
N ASP A 90 -12.75 -4.67 -3.20
CA ASP A 90 -13.26 -3.31 -2.97
C ASP A 90 -12.22 -2.19 -3.17
N VAL A 91 -11.45 -2.32 -4.26
CA VAL A 91 -10.46 -1.33 -4.68
C VAL A 91 -10.82 -0.80 -6.05
N ASP A 92 -11.07 0.51 -6.14
CA ASP A 92 -11.10 1.19 -7.43
C ASP A 92 -9.67 1.39 -7.95
N ILE A 93 -9.25 0.46 -8.80
CA ILE A 93 -7.92 0.48 -9.42
C ILE A 93 -7.77 1.54 -10.52
N SER A 94 -8.85 2.20 -10.95
CA SER A 94 -8.78 3.19 -12.04
C SER A 94 -8.08 4.48 -11.64
N ARG A 95 -8.08 4.78 -10.33
CA ARG A 95 -7.39 5.92 -9.70
C ARG A 95 -5.94 5.62 -9.28
N LEU A 96 -5.51 4.35 -9.33
CA LEU A 96 -4.22 3.93 -8.82
C LEU A 96 -3.14 3.91 -9.91
N ASN A 97 -2.07 4.65 -9.66
CA ASN A 97 -0.80 4.48 -10.32
C ASN A 97 -0.01 3.40 -9.59
N PHE A 98 0.21 2.28 -10.27
CA PHE A 98 1.16 1.27 -9.82
C PHE A 98 2.55 1.73 -10.27
N SER A 99 3.48 1.88 -9.33
CA SER A 99 4.91 1.97 -9.67
C SER A 99 5.32 0.62 -10.28
N LEU A 100 5.86 0.62 -11.50
CA LEU A 100 6.13 -0.57 -12.30
C LEU A 100 7.62 -0.64 -12.60
N ASP A 101 8.45 -0.80 -11.57
CA ASP A 101 9.90 -0.76 -11.75
C ASP A 101 10.50 -2.12 -12.17
N ASP A 102 9.70 -3.21 -12.23
CA ASP A 102 10.15 -4.54 -12.71
C ASP A 102 9.16 -5.22 -13.70
N LEU A 103 9.71 -5.74 -14.81
CA LEU A 103 9.02 -6.55 -15.82
C LEU A 103 8.42 -7.85 -15.25
N SER A 104 9.06 -8.46 -14.24
CA SER A 104 8.54 -9.66 -13.58
C SER A 104 7.25 -9.36 -12.79
N VAL A 105 7.21 -8.15 -12.23
CA VAL A 105 6.13 -7.60 -11.42
C VAL A 105 4.97 -7.13 -12.31
N PHE A 106 5.26 -6.57 -13.49
CA PHE A 106 4.23 -6.22 -14.49
C PHE A 106 3.27 -7.38 -14.78
N PHE A 107 3.77 -8.61 -14.95
CA PHE A 107 2.91 -9.76 -15.24
C PHE A 107 2.05 -10.20 -14.04
N THR A 108 2.57 -10.09 -12.82
CA THR A 108 1.85 -10.46 -11.59
C THR A 108 0.77 -9.42 -11.28
N HIS A 109 1.12 -8.14 -11.33
CA HIS A 109 0.18 -7.02 -11.21
C HIS A 109 -0.87 -7.05 -12.31
N TYR A 110 -0.48 -7.19 -13.57
CA TYR A 110 -1.41 -7.27 -14.69
C TYR A 110 -2.39 -8.45 -14.54
N LYS A 111 -1.95 -9.61 -14.05
CA LYS A 111 -2.86 -10.75 -13.78
C LYS A 111 -3.84 -10.46 -12.65
N ALA A 112 -3.40 -9.82 -11.56
CA ALA A 112 -4.29 -9.40 -10.48
C ALA A 112 -5.31 -8.38 -11.01
N ILE A 113 -4.84 -7.28 -11.59
CA ILE A 113 -5.63 -6.20 -12.20
C ILE A 113 -6.64 -6.72 -13.24
N LYS A 114 -6.21 -7.58 -14.17
CA LYS A 114 -7.08 -8.13 -15.22
C LYS A 114 -8.16 -9.06 -14.67
N ARG A 115 -7.87 -9.81 -13.61
CA ARG A 115 -8.89 -10.66 -12.94
C ARG A 115 -9.97 -9.81 -12.28
N ILE A 116 -9.62 -8.63 -11.77
CA ILE A 116 -10.53 -7.69 -11.11
C ILE A 116 -11.37 -6.92 -12.14
N GLN A 117 -10.77 -6.39 -13.21
CA GLN A 117 -11.51 -5.77 -14.31
C GLN A 117 -12.55 -6.73 -14.93
N LYS A 118 -12.28 -8.05 -14.91
CA LYS A 118 -13.23 -9.07 -15.36
C LYS A 118 -14.39 -9.31 -14.37
N ARG A 119 -14.20 -9.05 -13.07
CA ARG A 119 -15.24 -9.15 -12.03
C ARG A 119 -16.17 -7.93 -12.02
N ILE A 120 -15.65 -6.74 -12.34
CA ILE A 120 -16.43 -5.48 -12.39
C ILE A 120 -17.35 -5.41 -13.63
N LYS A 121 -17.04 -6.14 -14.71
CA LYS A 121 -17.85 -6.18 -15.95
C LYS A 121 -18.99 -7.23 -15.95
N ARG A 122 -19.34 -7.81 -14.80
CA ARG A 122 -20.46 -8.76 -14.64
C ARG A 122 -21.45 -8.20 -13.65
#